data_AF-A0A441GVY8-F1
#
_entry.id   AF-A0A441GVY8-F1
#
_cell.length_a   1.000
_cell.length_b   1.000
_cell.length_c   1.000
_cell.angle_alpha   90.00
_cell.angle_beta   90.00
_cell.angle_gamma   90.00
#
_symmetry.space_group_name_H-M   'P 1'
#
loop_
_entity.id
_entity.type
_entity.pdbx_description
1 polymer ?
#
loop_
_entity_poly.entity_id
_entity_poly.type
_entity_poly.pdbx_seq_one_letter_code
_entity_poly.pdbx_strand_id
1 'polypeptide(L)'
;AIANGVASVEKLALNLGGGSATISGSAGQILDLTANFASLPAALANDFVPGLDAAGTLEGTAHLTGPSANPDIEFDAKLAGAETSQTRQAGLGPLNLDAAGS
;
A
#
# COMPACT_ATOMS: atom_id res chain seq x y z
N ALA A 1 2.89 18.87 11.70
CA ALA A 1 3.32 20.28 11.56
C ALA A 1 4.12 20.44 10.27
N ILE A 2 4.20 21.64 9.69
CA ILE A 2 5.05 21.90 8.52
C ILE A 2 6.05 22.99 8.88
N ALA A 3 7.34 22.75 8.68
CA ALA A 3 8.40 23.72 8.93
C ALA A 3 9.52 23.55 7.90
N ASN A 4 10.01 24.66 7.33
CA ASN A 4 11.12 24.66 6.37
C ASN A 4 10.95 23.68 5.19
N GLY A 5 9.72 23.51 4.70
CA GLY A 5 9.40 22.58 3.62
C GLY A 5 9.35 21.10 4.03
N VAL A 6 9.43 20.79 5.32
CA VAL A 6 9.27 19.44 5.87
C VAL A 6 7.94 19.33 6.60
N ALA A 7 7.12 18.36 6.20
CA ALA A 7 5.90 17.97 6.88
C ALA A 7 6.20 16.82 7.85
N SER A 8 5.97 17.04 9.15
CA SER A 8 5.99 15.99 10.17
C SER A 8 4.57 15.50 10.42
N VAL A 9 4.39 14.20 10.27
CA VAL A 9 3.14 13.47 10.45
C VAL A 9 3.31 12.55 11.67
N GLU A 10 2.67 12.90 12.78
CA GLU A 10 2.68 12.03 13.97
C GLU A 10 1.94 10.72 13.68
N LYS A 11 0.71 10.84 13.18
CA LYS A 11 -0.07 9.73 12.64
C LYS A 11 -1.20 10.27 11.77
N LEU A 12 -1.19 9.88 10.49
CA LEU A 12 -2.32 10.02 9.60
C LEU A 12 -2.98 8.65 9.48
N ALA A 13 -4.27 8.54 9.80
CA ALA A 13 -5.05 7.31 9.66
C ALA A 13 -6.14 7.51 8.61
N LEU A 14 -6.23 6.57 7.67
CA LEU A 14 -7.17 6.57 6.55
C LEU A 14 -8.01 5.29 6.63
N ASN A 15 -9.32 5.43 6.45
CA ASN A 15 -10.23 4.30 6.28
C ASN A 15 -10.51 4.15 4.78
N LEU A 16 -10.21 2.97 4.22
CA LEU A 16 -10.23 2.73 2.78
C LEU A 16 -10.97 1.43 2.48
N GLY A 17 -12.20 1.55 1.95
CA GLY A 17 -13.00 0.39 1.52
C GLY A 17 -13.37 -0.61 2.64
N GLY A 18 -13.24 -0.22 3.92
CA GLY A 18 -13.43 -1.12 5.07
C GLY A 18 -12.12 -1.62 5.69
N GLY A 19 -10.97 -1.39 5.04
CA GLY A 19 -9.65 -1.54 5.64
C GLY A 19 -9.11 -0.20 6.16
N SER A 20 -7.86 -0.21 6.63
CA SER A 20 -7.18 1.00 7.10
C SER A 20 -5.74 1.10 6.60
N ALA A 21 -5.28 2.34 6.44
CA ALA A 21 -3.89 2.68 6.21
C ALA A 21 -3.46 3.72 7.24
N THR A 22 -2.24 3.59 7.77
CA THR A 22 -1.65 4.58 8.66
C THR A 22 -0.28 5.01 8.15
N ILE A 23 0.01 6.29 8.26
CA ILE A 23 1.27 6.88 7.81
C ILE A 23 1.81 7.77 8.93
N SER A 24 3.11 7.69 9.20
CA SER A 24 3.81 8.52 10.17
C SER A 24 5.23 8.81 9.70
N GLY A 25 5.84 9.87 10.24
CA GLY A 25 7.22 10.25 9.97
C GLY A 25 7.35 11.65 9.40
N SER A 26 8.32 11.86 8.52
CA SER A 26 8.63 13.14 7.92
C SER A 26 8.74 13.09 6.39
N ALA A 27 8.16 14.08 5.73
CA ALA A 27 8.16 14.26 4.29
C ALA A 27 8.75 15.63 3.94
N GLY A 28 9.87 15.65 3.22
CA GLY A 28 10.50 16.84 2.68
C GLY A 28 11.43 16.48 1.53
N GLN A 29 12.57 17.17 1.38
CA GLN A 29 13.61 16.77 0.42
C GLN A 29 14.18 15.39 0.74
N ILE A 30 14.21 15.04 2.03
CA ILE A 30 14.49 13.69 2.52
C ILE A 30 13.20 13.14 3.12
N LEU A 31 12.90 11.89 2.81
CA LEU A 31 11.80 11.13 3.37
C LEU A 31 12.31 10.27 4.52
N ASP A 32 11.46 10.11 5.52
CA ASP A 32 11.52 9.05 6.52
C ASP A 32 10.07 8.79 6.92
N LEU A 33 9.41 7.91 6.18
CA LEU A 33 7.97 7.65 6.30
C LEU A 33 7.72 6.17 6.49
N THR A 34 6.97 5.82 7.53
CA THR A 34 6.45 4.48 7.74
C THR A 34 4.97 4.46 7.36
N ALA A 35 4.59 3.51 6.51
CA ALA A 35 3.22 3.20 6.18
C ALA A 35 2.86 1.79 6.67
N ASN A 36 1.66 1.64 7.20
CA ASN A 36 1.10 0.33 7.57
C ASN A 36 -0.28 0.19 6.95
N PHE A 37 -0.58 -0.98 6.41
CA PHE A 37 -1.84 -1.33 5.77
C PHE A 37 -2.45 -2.51 6.51
N ALA A 38 -3.72 -2.41 6.86
CA ALA A 38 -4.45 -3.46 7.53
C ALA A 38 -5.76 -3.71 6.81
N SER A 39 -5.93 -4.95 6.35
CA SER A 39 -7.16 -5.44 5.72
C SER A 39 -7.67 -4.58 4.56
N LEU A 40 -6.78 -4.03 3.74
CA LEU A 40 -7.16 -3.21 2.59
C LEU A 40 -7.77 -4.08 1.48
N PRO A 41 -9.00 -3.80 1.01
CA PRO A 41 -9.57 -4.57 -0.09
C PRO A 41 -8.82 -4.30 -1.40
N ALA A 42 -8.46 -5.36 -2.13
CA ALA A 42 -7.89 -5.23 -3.47
C ALA A 42 -8.86 -4.54 -4.46
N ALA A 43 -10.16 -4.55 -4.15
CA ALA A 43 -11.19 -3.89 -4.93
C ALA A 43 -10.97 -2.37 -5.10
N LEU A 44 -10.16 -1.74 -4.23
CA LEU A 44 -9.74 -0.35 -4.40
C LEU A 44 -9.00 -0.11 -5.74
N ALA A 45 -8.35 -1.12 -6.30
CA ALA A 45 -7.67 -1.02 -7.59
C ALA A 45 -8.65 -0.90 -8.79
N ASN A 46 -9.90 -1.32 -8.63
CA ASN A 46 -10.89 -1.35 -9.71
C ASN A 46 -11.31 0.03 -10.18
N ASP A 47 -11.16 1.05 -9.32
CA ASP A 47 -11.42 2.46 -9.69
C ASP A 47 -10.37 3.01 -10.68
N PHE A 48 -9.21 2.36 -10.77
CA PHE A 48 -8.10 2.76 -11.62
C PHE A 48 -7.97 1.91 -12.88
N VAL A 49 -8.36 0.63 -12.81
CA VAL A 49 -8.22 -0.32 -13.91
C VAL A 49 -9.60 -0.90 -14.28
N PRO A 50 -10.24 -0.37 -15.34
CA PRO A 50 -11.50 -0.91 -15.82
C PRO A 50 -11.40 -2.39 -16.16
N GLY A 51 -12.35 -3.18 -15.67
CA GLY A 51 -12.44 -4.62 -15.94
C GLY A 51 -11.44 -5.49 -15.16
N LEU A 52 -10.65 -4.94 -14.24
CA LEU A 52 -9.75 -5.73 -13.39
C LEU A 52 -10.52 -6.68 -12.47
N ASP A 53 -11.62 -6.21 -11.86
CA ASP A 53 -12.45 -6.98 -10.92
C ASP A 53 -11.60 -7.68 -9.84
N ALA A 54 -10.67 -6.92 -9.28
CA ALA A 54 -9.76 -7.34 -8.23
C ALA A 54 -10.52 -7.67 -6.95
N ALA A 55 -10.19 -8.81 -6.35
CA ALA A 55 -10.65 -9.27 -5.05
C ALA A 55 -9.47 -9.72 -4.20
N GLY A 56 -9.69 -9.84 -2.89
CA GLY A 56 -8.67 -10.18 -1.91
C GLY A 56 -8.39 -9.05 -0.92
N THR A 57 -7.49 -9.32 0.02
CA THR A 57 -7.16 -8.44 1.13
C THR A 57 -5.66 -8.25 1.25
N LEU A 58 -5.21 -7.00 1.19
CA LEU A 58 -3.82 -6.58 1.34
C LEU A 58 -3.55 -6.12 2.78
N GLU A 59 -2.45 -6.59 3.34
CA GLU A 59 -1.87 -6.09 4.58
C GLU A 59 -0.35 -6.01 4.45
N GLY A 60 0.29 -5.17 5.26
CA GLY A 60 1.74 -5.03 5.21
C GLY A 60 2.26 -3.71 5.73
N THR A 61 3.55 -3.50 5.54
CA THR A 61 4.28 -2.31 5.93
C THR A 61 5.19 -1.83 4.81
N ALA A 62 5.48 -0.53 4.81
CA ALA A 62 6.51 0.06 3.96
C ALA A 62 7.26 1.14 4.73
N HIS A 63 8.57 1.21 4.54
CA HIS A 63 9.44 2.25 5.06
C HIS A 63 10.16 2.93 3.91
N LEU A 64 9.88 4.22 3.74
CA LEU A 64 10.45 5.05 2.68
C LEU A 64 11.49 5.97 3.29
N THR A 65 12.72 5.90 2.80
CA THR A 65 13.82 6.72 3.28
C THR A 65 14.57 7.39 2.13
N GLY A 66 15.45 8.34 2.42
CA GLY A 66 16.33 8.95 1.42
C GLY A 66 15.68 10.08 0.62
N PRO A 67 16.29 10.53 -0.49
CA PRO A 67 15.83 11.69 -1.25
C PRO A 67 14.44 11.48 -1.86
N SER A 68 13.54 12.45 -1.74
CA SER A 68 12.17 12.33 -2.26
C SER A 68 12.08 12.17 -3.78
N ALA A 69 13.13 12.53 -4.52
CA ALA A 69 13.23 12.35 -5.97
C ALA A 69 13.61 10.91 -6.37
N ASN A 70 14.24 10.15 -5.47
CA ASN A 70 14.62 8.76 -5.65
C ASN A 70 14.76 8.08 -4.28
N PRO A 71 13.64 7.76 -3.62
CA PRO A 71 13.67 7.19 -2.27
C PRO A 71 14.06 5.72 -2.31
N ASP A 72 14.65 5.26 -1.21
CA ASP A 72 14.84 3.85 -0.91
C ASP A 72 13.57 3.32 -0.22
N ILE A 73 13.08 2.15 -0.62
CA ILE A 73 11.79 1.61 -0.17
C ILE A 73 11.97 0.19 0.32
N GLU A 74 11.86 0.00 1.64
CA GLU A 74 11.74 -1.32 2.25
C GLU A 74 10.25 -1.65 2.44
N PHE A 75 9.82 -2.85 2.09
CA PHE A 75 8.44 -3.27 2.28
C PHE A 75 8.30 -4.77 2.54
N ASP A 76 7.23 -5.11 3.25
CA ASP A 76 6.71 -6.48 3.42
C ASP A 76 5.19 -6.40 3.28
N ALA A 77 4.64 -7.19 2.37
CA ALA A 77 3.22 -7.17 2.06
C ALA A 77 2.70 -8.56 1.79
N LYS A 78 1.45 -8.79 2.21
CA LYS A 78 0.70 -10.01 1.99
C LYS A 78 -0.63 -9.69 1.36
N LEU A 79 -0.95 -10.40 0.29
CA LEU A 79 -2.23 -10.32 -0.38
C LEU A 79 -2.89 -11.69 -0.32
N ALA A 80 -3.96 -11.80 0.46
CA ALA A 80 -4.71 -13.02 0.66
C ALA A 80 -5.95 -13.07 -0.24
N GLY A 81 -6.21 -14.23 -0.84
CA GLY A 81 -7.39 -14.45 -1.68
C GLY A 81 -7.44 -13.57 -2.92
N ALA A 82 -6.28 -13.27 -3.50
CA ALA A 82 -6.14 -12.43 -4.67
C ALA A 82 -6.79 -13.08 -5.89
N GLU A 83 -7.68 -12.34 -6.56
CA GLU A 83 -8.26 -12.74 -7.83
C GLU A 83 -8.50 -11.53 -8.71
N THR A 84 -8.46 -11.72 -10.03
CA THR A 84 -8.90 -10.75 -11.02
C THR A 84 -9.83 -11.43 -12.03
N SER A 85 -10.48 -10.65 -12.89
CA SER A 85 -11.28 -11.21 -13.98
C SER A 85 -10.44 -12.15 -14.86
N GLN A 86 -9.18 -11.79 -15.13
CA GLN A 86 -8.25 -12.56 -15.96
C GLN A 86 -7.82 -13.86 -15.30
N THR A 87 -7.47 -13.85 -14.00
CA THR A 87 -7.07 -15.09 -13.31
C THR A 87 -8.25 -16.06 -13.20
N ARG A 88 -9.46 -15.54 -12.92
CA ARG A 88 -10.69 -16.35 -12.91
C ARG A 88 -11.00 -16.93 -14.29
N GLN A 89 -10.87 -16.15 -15.37
CA GLN A 89 -11.07 -16.64 -16.74
C GLN A 89 -10.04 -17.71 -17.14
N ALA A 90 -8.82 -17.63 -16.61
CA ALA A 90 -7.81 -18.66 -16.78
C ALA A 90 -8.07 -19.93 -15.94
N GLY A 91 -9.15 -19.97 -15.15
CA GLY A 91 -9.49 -21.10 -14.28
C GLY A 91 -8.62 -21.19 -13.02
N LEU A 92 -7.90 -20.11 -12.68
CA LEU A 92 -7.15 -20.04 -11.43
C LEU A 92 -8.09 -19.72 -10.27
N GLY A 93 -7.93 -20.44 -9.16
CA GLY A 93 -8.58 -20.08 -7.90
C GLY A 93 -7.88 -18.91 -7.20
N PRO A 94 -8.37 -18.52 -6.01
CA PRO A 94 -7.76 -17.46 -5.22
C PRO A 94 -6.30 -17.71 -4.91
N LEU A 95 -5.48 -16.67 -5.07
CA LEU A 95 -4.03 -16.73 -4.88
C LEU A 95 -3.62 -16.03 -3.57
N ASN A 96 -2.68 -16.61 -2.85
CA ASN A 96 -2.01 -15.93 -1.74
C ASN A 96 -0.61 -15.53 -2.19
N LEU A 97 -0.26 -14.27 -1.97
CA LEU A 97 1.00 -13.67 -2.39
C LEU A 97 1.68 -13.04 -1.19
N ASP A 98 2.96 -13.34 -1.03
CA ASP A 98 3.85 -12.65 -0.11
C ASP A 98 4.90 -11.90 -0.95
N ALA A 99 5.13 -10.62 -0.65
CA ALA A 99 6.07 -9.78 -1.36
C ALA A 99 6.90 -8.98 -0.36
N ALA A 100 8.23 -9.06 -0.45
CA ALA A 100 9.14 -8.28 0.37
C ALA A 100 10.32 -7.78 -0.47
N GLY A 101 10.88 -6.63 -0.11
CA GLY A 101 11.99 -6.00 -0.83
C GLY A 101 12.56 -4.78 -0.12
N SER A 102 13.70 -4.29 -0.63
CA SER A 102 14.44 -3.11 -0.17
C SER A 102 15.17 -2.43 -1.32
#